data_AF-A0A812XNK6-F1
#
_entry.id   AF-A0A812XNK6-F1
#
_cell.length_a   1.000
_cell.length_b   1.000
_cell.length_c   1.000
_cell.angle_alpha   90.00
_cell.angle_beta   90.00
_cell.angle_gamma   90.00
#
_symmetry.space_group_name_H-M   'P 1'
#
loop_
_entity.id
_entity.type
_entity.pdbx_description
1 polymer ?
#
loop_
_entity_poly.entity_id
_entity_poly.type
_entity_poly.pdbx_seq_one_letter_code
_entity_poly.pdbx_strand_id
1 'polypeptide(L)'
;MPGGQLSPGFRLAAVREAVQAEKLLEASAWALRQEPVKELEVLESLRKALVEETGLSSKSAPRVRVVAVCGADDTKKYQNLKPQEMLGLVVVPQPGEEEFLLERPLQQVYVSEAPAGKGGKLTSEQLAEAIKGGDLAFVAEALPETVLRLVLRPTREEEMAFEQDLAKLLPQVPDSAWPAGKLMQKLLAYDHEGTLALLILSDAMAPAMKCHVDLLEKARERLEQRGYRVVGMWLSPWNETRVESSGRGTSGLSREFRLQIAQHLANSHESLEVASWELSQEGKPTAIQAATPTIHLVVRLTSSYSMGQQ
;
A
#
# COMPACT_ATOMS: atom_id res chain seq x y z
N MET A 1 -15.85 -8.00 2.86
CA MET A 1 -15.11 -8.81 1.87
C MET A 1 -13.83 -9.28 2.55
N PRO A 2 -13.62 -10.59 2.78
CA PRO A 2 -12.34 -11.07 3.27
C PRO A 2 -11.26 -10.64 2.26
N GLY A 3 -10.24 -9.93 2.72
CA GLY A 3 -9.12 -9.54 1.85
C GLY A 3 -8.53 -10.79 1.22
N GLY A 4 -8.58 -10.88 -0.10
CA GLY A 4 -8.03 -12.04 -0.81
C GLY A 4 -6.55 -12.20 -0.43
N GLN A 5 -6.12 -13.45 -0.19
CA GLN A 5 -4.73 -13.74 0.14
C GLN A 5 -3.81 -13.27 -0.99
N LEU A 6 -2.66 -12.70 -0.63
CA LEU A 6 -1.62 -12.34 -1.59
C LEU A 6 -1.04 -13.60 -2.24
N SER A 7 -0.70 -13.52 -3.52
CA SER A 7 -0.16 -14.66 -4.24
C SER A 7 1.14 -15.17 -3.59
N PRO A 8 1.42 -16.47 -3.68
CA PRO A 8 2.73 -17.04 -3.32
C PRO A 8 3.92 -16.29 -3.92
N GLY A 9 3.81 -15.88 -5.19
CA GLY A 9 4.87 -15.21 -5.93
C GLY A 9 5.19 -13.83 -5.34
N PHE A 10 4.17 -13.01 -5.10
CA PHE A 10 4.35 -11.70 -4.48
C PHE A 10 4.91 -11.80 -3.06
N ARG A 11 4.40 -12.74 -2.24
CA ARG A 11 4.91 -12.97 -0.89
C ARG A 11 6.40 -13.34 -0.91
N LEU A 12 6.83 -14.21 -1.83
CA LEU A 12 8.24 -14.57 -1.97
C LEU A 12 9.10 -13.39 -2.45
N ALA A 13 8.60 -12.58 -3.38
CA ALA A 13 9.30 -11.39 -3.85
C ALA A 13 9.52 -10.39 -2.71
N ALA A 14 8.47 -10.09 -1.94
CA ALA A 14 8.57 -9.22 -0.76
C ALA A 14 9.57 -9.75 0.28
N VAL A 15 9.57 -11.06 0.57
CA VAL A 15 10.55 -11.65 1.49
C VAL A 15 11.97 -11.54 0.93
N ARG A 16 12.17 -11.75 -0.37
CA ARG A 16 13.48 -11.58 -1.02
C ARG A 16 14.03 -10.16 -0.89
N GLU A 17 13.18 -9.16 -1.12
CA GLU A 17 13.53 -7.75 -0.93
C GLU A 17 13.88 -7.47 0.54
N ALA A 18 13.12 -8.03 1.50
CA ALA A 18 13.35 -7.84 2.92
C ALA A 18 14.70 -8.38 3.40
N VAL A 19 15.14 -9.51 2.84
CA VAL A 19 16.37 -10.20 3.28
C VAL A 19 17.60 -9.81 2.47
N GLN A 20 17.47 -9.07 1.37
CA GLN A 20 18.57 -8.79 0.46
C GLN A 20 19.76 -8.07 1.12
N ALA A 21 19.50 -7.21 2.11
CA ALA A 21 20.53 -6.51 2.86
C ALA A 21 21.21 -7.37 3.95
N GLU A 22 20.61 -8.50 4.30
CA GLU A 22 21.00 -9.33 5.44
C GLU A 22 21.83 -10.53 5.00
N LYS A 23 23.10 -10.57 5.41
CA LYS A 23 24.06 -11.61 4.99
C LYS A 23 23.73 -13.02 5.48
N LEU A 24 22.83 -13.15 6.45
CA LEU A 24 22.48 -14.41 7.10
C LEU A 24 21.06 -14.88 6.78
N LEU A 25 20.31 -14.11 5.99
CA LEU A 25 18.91 -14.43 5.68
C LEU A 25 18.78 -14.78 4.20
N GLU A 26 18.09 -15.88 3.94
CA GLU A 26 17.74 -16.32 2.59
C GLU A 26 16.25 -16.65 2.48
N ALA A 27 15.65 -16.24 1.37
CA ALA A 27 14.24 -16.51 1.10
C ALA A 27 14.08 -17.87 0.39
N SER A 28 13.34 -18.80 1.00
CA SER A 28 13.05 -20.10 0.42
C SER A 28 11.66 -20.15 -0.21
N ALA A 29 11.59 -20.72 -1.42
CA ALA A 29 10.33 -21.02 -2.11
C ALA A 29 9.77 -22.41 -1.78
N TRP A 30 10.41 -23.16 -0.87
CA TRP A 30 10.10 -24.58 -0.63
C TRP A 30 8.64 -24.80 -0.24
N ALA A 31 8.16 -24.02 0.74
CA ALA A 31 6.79 -24.12 1.25
C ALA A 31 5.72 -23.77 0.19
N LEU A 32 6.09 -23.04 -0.87
CA LEU A 32 5.16 -22.68 -1.94
C LEU A 32 4.88 -23.84 -2.91
N ARG A 33 5.66 -24.92 -2.84
CA ARG A 33 5.51 -26.09 -3.73
C ARG A 33 4.75 -27.24 -3.07
N GLN A 34 4.35 -27.09 -1.81
CA GLN A 34 3.77 -28.13 -0.98
C GLN A 34 2.40 -27.67 -0.47
N GLU A 35 1.40 -28.53 -0.57
CA GLU A 35 0.07 -28.23 -0.01
C GLU A 35 -0.59 -29.53 0.50
N PRO A 36 -0.85 -29.67 1.81
CA PRO A 36 -0.56 -28.75 2.92
C PRO A 36 0.92 -28.75 3.33
N VAL A 37 1.41 -27.61 3.82
CA VAL A 37 2.74 -27.52 4.43
C VAL A 37 2.69 -28.07 5.85
N LYS A 38 3.54 -29.04 6.18
CA LYS A 38 3.78 -29.46 7.57
C LYS A 38 5.08 -28.84 8.05
N GLU A 39 5.05 -28.11 9.17
CA GLU A 39 6.17 -27.34 9.69
C GLU A 39 7.40 -28.23 9.97
N LEU A 40 7.18 -29.45 10.45
CA LEU A 40 8.26 -30.42 10.67
C LEU A 40 8.94 -30.85 9.36
N GLU A 41 8.19 -31.02 8.28
CA GLU A 41 8.73 -31.39 6.97
C GLU A 41 9.63 -30.27 6.41
N VAL A 42 9.34 -29.00 6.71
CA VAL A 42 10.21 -27.87 6.35
C VAL A 42 11.59 -28.00 7.01
N LEU A 43 11.61 -28.26 8.32
CA LEU A 43 12.86 -28.38 9.08
C LEU A 43 13.68 -29.60 8.64
N GLU A 44 13.01 -30.74 8.42
CA GLU A 44 13.63 -31.96 7.92
C GLU A 44 14.19 -31.77 6.52
N SER A 45 13.44 -31.12 5.63
CA SER A 45 13.89 -30.84 4.26
C SER A 45 15.10 -29.90 4.24
N LEU A 46 15.11 -28.85 5.06
CA LEU A 46 16.25 -27.95 5.17
C LEU A 46 17.48 -28.68 5.70
N ARG A 47 17.31 -29.50 6.75
CA ARG A 47 18.40 -30.32 7.29
C ARG A 47 18.98 -31.25 6.23
N LYS A 48 18.12 -31.93 5.46
CA LYS A 48 18.53 -32.83 4.39
C LYS A 48 19.33 -32.08 3.32
N ALA A 49 18.83 -30.94 2.85
CA ALA A 49 19.52 -30.11 1.86
C ALA A 49 20.91 -29.66 2.36
N LEU A 50 21.02 -29.22 3.62
CA LEU A 50 22.30 -28.83 4.20
C LEU A 50 23.31 -29.98 4.23
N VAL A 51 22.89 -31.21 4.58
CA VAL A 51 23.77 -32.38 4.57
C VAL A 51 24.24 -32.72 3.16
N GLU A 52 23.34 -32.63 2.17
CA GLU A 52 23.63 -32.91 0.77
C GLU A 52 24.60 -31.88 0.16
N GLU A 53 24.40 -30.59 0.43
CA GLU A 53 25.21 -29.50 -0.14
C GLU A 53 26.58 -29.35 0.52
N THR A 54 26.64 -29.47 1.85
CA THR A 54 27.89 -29.20 2.60
C THR A 54 28.78 -30.43 2.71
N GLY A 55 28.26 -31.63 2.42
CA GLY A 55 28.96 -32.89 2.62
C GLY A 55 29.31 -33.16 4.10
N LEU A 56 28.70 -32.43 5.04
CA LEU A 56 28.86 -32.58 6.48
C LEU A 56 28.25 -33.93 6.90
N SER A 57 29.04 -34.99 6.70
CA SER A 57 28.70 -36.35 7.11
C SER A 57 28.48 -36.41 8.62
N SER A 58 27.47 -37.19 9.03
CA SER A 58 27.04 -37.38 10.42
C SER A 58 28.12 -37.88 11.38
N LYS A 59 29.27 -38.33 10.86
CA LYS A 59 30.33 -38.97 11.65
C LYS A 59 31.50 -38.06 12.04
N SER A 60 31.70 -36.90 11.40
CA SER A 60 32.90 -36.06 11.63
C SER A 60 32.67 -34.56 11.56
N ALA A 61 31.50 -34.10 11.13
CA ALA A 61 31.16 -32.68 11.06
C ALA A 61 30.54 -32.14 12.36
N PRO A 62 30.69 -30.84 12.65
CA PRO A 62 29.87 -30.18 13.66
C PRO A 62 28.39 -30.44 13.35
N ARG A 63 27.65 -30.91 14.35
CA ARG A 63 26.24 -31.28 14.18
C ARG A 63 25.41 -30.02 13.94
N VAL A 64 25.11 -29.72 12.68
CA VAL A 64 24.23 -28.61 12.31
C VAL A 64 22.84 -28.85 12.92
N ARG A 65 22.36 -27.89 13.70
CA ARG A 65 21.01 -27.89 14.29
C ARG A 65 20.11 -27.02 13.44
N VAL A 66 18.93 -27.53 13.11
CA VAL A 66 17.89 -26.74 12.46
C VAL A 66 16.90 -26.32 13.54
N VAL A 67 16.75 -25.02 13.73
CA VAL A 67 15.93 -24.47 14.80
C VAL A 67 14.81 -23.65 14.17
N ALA A 68 13.57 -23.99 14.48
CA ALA A 68 12.42 -23.18 14.12
C ALA A 68 12.35 -21.94 15.01
N VAL A 69 11.91 -20.82 14.46
CA VAL A 69 11.60 -19.61 15.21
C VAL A 69 10.11 -19.33 15.04
N CYS A 70 9.40 -19.06 16.14
CA CYS A 70 7.97 -18.74 16.09
C CYS A 70 7.55 -17.76 17.19
N GLY A 71 6.41 -17.10 17.00
CA GLY A 71 5.76 -16.34 18.07
C GLY A 71 5.18 -17.25 19.15
N ALA A 72 4.83 -16.68 20.31
CA ALA A 72 4.22 -17.40 21.42
C ALA A 72 2.92 -18.16 21.04
N ASP A 73 2.09 -17.55 20.19
CA ASP A 73 0.82 -18.11 19.71
C ASP A 73 1.00 -19.38 18.85
N ASP A 74 2.16 -19.52 18.21
CA ASP A 74 2.45 -20.60 17.25
C ASP A 74 3.14 -21.81 17.88
N THR A 75 3.45 -21.77 19.18
CA THR A 75 4.15 -22.86 19.90
C THR A 75 3.43 -24.20 19.79
N LYS A 76 2.10 -24.19 19.66
CA LYS A 76 1.27 -25.40 19.50
C LYS A 76 1.66 -26.22 18.27
N LYS A 77 2.10 -25.58 17.18
CA LYS A 77 2.53 -26.23 15.94
C LYS A 77 3.77 -27.12 16.14
N TYR A 78 4.56 -26.83 17.18
CA TYR A 78 5.84 -27.46 17.45
C TYR A 78 5.85 -28.35 18.70
N GLN A 79 4.68 -28.64 19.28
CA GLN A 79 4.58 -29.46 20.52
C GLN A 79 5.14 -30.88 20.39
N ASN A 80 5.23 -31.39 19.15
CA ASN A 80 5.69 -32.75 18.86
C ASN A 80 7.16 -32.82 18.41
N LEU A 81 7.95 -31.77 18.62
CA LEU A 81 9.40 -31.79 18.33
C LEU A 81 10.10 -32.86 19.19
N LYS A 82 10.72 -33.83 18.54
CA LYS A 82 11.50 -34.87 19.22
C LYS A 82 12.93 -34.37 19.45
N PRO A 83 13.42 -34.32 20.70
CA PRO A 83 14.75 -33.81 21.02
C PRO A 83 15.91 -34.56 20.32
N GLN A 84 15.65 -35.77 19.86
CA GLN A 84 16.64 -36.67 19.25
C GLN A 84 16.94 -36.31 17.78
N GLU A 85 16.15 -35.46 17.13
CA GLU A 85 16.24 -35.21 15.67
C GLU A 85 17.13 -34.02 15.29
N MET A 86 17.88 -33.44 16.25
CA MET A 86 18.68 -32.21 16.06
C MET A 86 17.83 -31.00 15.64
N LEU A 87 16.53 -31.05 15.96
CA LEU A 87 15.58 -29.96 15.76
C LEU A 87 15.40 -29.19 17.07
N GLY A 88 15.31 -27.88 16.98
CA GLY A 88 15.03 -27.00 18.11
C GLY A 88 13.92 -26.00 17.83
N LEU A 89 13.48 -25.30 18.87
CA LEU A 89 12.51 -24.22 18.80
C LEU A 89 13.03 -23.02 19.59
N VAL A 90 12.96 -21.84 19.00
CA VAL A 90 13.10 -20.56 19.69
C VAL A 90 11.76 -19.86 19.63
N VAL A 91 11.20 -19.56 20.80
CA VAL A 91 9.96 -18.82 20.94
C VAL A 91 10.27 -17.35 21.17
N VAL A 92 9.70 -16.48 20.34
CA VAL A 92 9.84 -15.03 20.45
C VAL A 92 8.56 -14.47 21.07
N PRO A 93 8.57 -14.03 22.34
CA PRO A 93 7.39 -13.46 22.97
C PRO A 93 7.03 -12.10 22.37
N GLN A 94 5.75 -11.74 22.49
CA GLN A 94 5.32 -10.35 22.31
C GLN A 94 5.75 -9.50 23.52
N PRO A 95 5.93 -8.18 23.35
CA PRO A 95 6.08 -7.27 24.48
C PRO A 95 4.94 -7.43 25.49
N GLY A 96 5.27 -7.81 26.73
CA GLY A 96 4.30 -8.02 27.82
C GLY A 96 3.77 -9.45 27.97
N GLU A 97 4.20 -10.42 27.16
CA GLU A 97 3.80 -11.83 27.26
C GLU A 97 4.84 -12.73 27.95
N GLU A 98 5.87 -12.15 28.57
CA GLU A 98 7.03 -12.87 29.11
C GLU A 98 6.69 -13.82 30.28
N GLU A 99 5.59 -13.59 31.00
CA GLU A 99 5.31 -14.23 32.29
C GLU A 99 4.99 -15.75 32.21
N PHE A 100 4.82 -16.33 31.01
CA PHE A 100 4.33 -17.71 30.86
C PHE A 100 5.24 -18.66 30.05
N LEU A 101 6.39 -18.19 29.54
CA LEU A 101 7.26 -19.02 28.70
C LEU A 101 8.49 -19.49 29.48
N LEU A 102 8.47 -20.75 29.92
CA LEU A 102 9.63 -21.40 30.53
C LEU A 102 10.49 -22.08 29.46
N GLU A 103 11.79 -21.78 29.46
CA GLU A 103 12.77 -22.51 28.66
C GLU A 103 12.76 -24.00 29.03
N ARG A 104 12.96 -24.86 28.02
CA ARG A 104 13.11 -26.30 28.21
C ARG A 104 14.35 -26.78 27.42
N PRO A 105 15.58 -26.48 27.88
CA PRO A 105 16.79 -26.78 27.12
C PRO A 105 16.98 -28.28 26.82
N LEU A 106 16.53 -29.15 27.72
CA LEU A 106 16.52 -30.61 27.51
C LEU A 106 15.64 -31.03 26.32
N GLN A 107 14.63 -30.23 25.99
CA GLN A 107 13.75 -30.41 24.84
C GLN A 107 14.15 -29.53 23.65
N GLN A 108 15.30 -28.86 23.70
CA GLN A 108 15.74 -27.90 22.68
C GLN A 108 14.76 -26.75 22.44
N VAL A 109 14.02 -26.34 23.47
CA VAL A 109 13.12 -25.17 23.42
C VAL A 109 13.74 -24.03 24.22
N TYR A 110 13.96 -22.91 23.54
CA TYR A 110 14.54 -21.69 24.09
C TYR A 110 13.54 -20.54 23.92
N VAL A 111 13.70 -19.49 24.72
CA VAL A 111 12.84 -18.29 24.67
C VAL A 111 13.75 -17.09 24.46
N SER A 112 13.47 -16.26 23.46
CA SER A 112 14.23 -15.03 23.26
C SER A 112 13.66 -13.88 24.09
N GLU A 113 14.38 -12.78 24.15
CA GLU A 113 13.79 -11.49 24.54
C GLU A 113 12.74 -11.06 23.51
N ALA A 114 11.73 -10.31 23.95
CA ALA A 114 10.75 -9.71 23.06
C ALA A 114 11.45 -8.67 22.14
N PRO A 115 11.04 -8.54 20.87
CA PRO A 115 11.61 -7.54 19.99
C PRO A 115 11.32 -6.14 20.54
N ALA A 116 12.33 -5.27 20.53
CA ALA A 116 12.15 -3.88 20.93
C ALA A 116 11.28 -3.12 19.91
N GLY A 117 10.43 -2.23 20.40
CA GLY A 117 9.59 -1.37 19.57
C GLY A 117 8.16 -1.89 19.35
N LYS A 118 7.39 -1.18 18.53
CA LYS A 118 5.96 -1.49 18.28
C LYS A 118 5.74 -2.64 17.30
N GLY A 119 6.80 -3.15 16.67
CA GLY A 119 6.73 -4.19 15.64
C GLY A 119 6.25 -5.55 16.13
N GLY A 120 6.17 -5.79 17.45
CA GLY A 120 5.79 -7.08 18.02
C GLY A 120 4.42 -7.57 17.55
N LYS A 121 3.40 -6.70 17.49
CA LYS A 121 1.99 -7.11 17.30
C LYS A 121 1.39 -6.66 15.98
N LEU A 122 2.19 -6.61 14.92
CA LEU A 122 1.68 -6.24 13.61
C LEU A 122 0.99 -7.44 12.95
N THR A 123 -0.31 -7.35 12.70
CA THR A 123 -1.01 -8.34 11.86
C THR A 123 -0.99 -7.93 10.39
N SER A 124 -1.13 -8.90 9.48
CA SER A 124 -1.26 -8.65 8.05
C SER A 124 -2.45 -7.76 7.72
N GLU A 125 -3.54 -7.88 8.48
CA GLU A 125 -4.75 -7.08 8.32
C GLU A 125 -4.48 -5.61 8.67
N GLN A 126 -3.81 -5.35 9.79
CA GLN A 126 -3.45 -3.99 10.21
C GLN A 126 -2.53 -3.32 9.20
N LEU A 127 -1.53 -4.05 8.69
CA LEU A 127 -0.64 -3.54 7.65
C LEU A 127 -1.41 -3.21 6.36
N ALA A 128 -2.30 -4.10 5.93
CA ALA A 128 -3.12 -3.88 4.74
C ALA A 128 -4.07 -2.68 4.91
N GLU A 129 -4.67 -2.51 6.08
CA GLU A 129 -5.49 -1.35 6.41
C GLU A 129 -4.69 -0.05 6.43
N ALA A 130 -3.48 -0.06 7.00
CA ALA A 130 -2.59 1.10 7.01
C ALA A 130 -2.17 1.50 5.59
N ILE A 131 -1.84 0.54 4.71
CA ILE A 131 -1.52 0.83 3.30
C ILE A 131 -2.73 1.47 2.60
N LYS A 132 -3.93 0.89 2.78
CA LYS A 132 -5.17 1.43 2.17
C LYS A 132 -5.52 2.81 2.70
N GLY A 133 -5.37 3.00 4.00
CA GLY A 133 -5.60 4.25 4.70
C GLY A 133 -4.52 5.31 4.45
N GLY A 134 -3.42 4.97 3.77
CA GLY A 134 -2.31 5.88 3.53
C GLY A 134 -1.56 6.29 4.80
N ASP A 135 -1.55 5.46 5.84
CA ASP A 135 -0.75 5.69 7.06
C ASP A 135 0.70 5.28 6.80
N LEU A 136 1.41 6.13 6.07
CA LEU A 136 2.78 5.86 5.63
C LEU A 136 3.77 5.78 6.78
N ALA A 137 3.53 6.49 7.89
CA ALA A 137 4.40 6.45 9.04
C ALA A 137 4.37 5.05 9.67
N PHE A 138 3.16 4.49 9.82
CA PHE A 138 2.99 3.13 10.29
C PHE A 138 3.57 2.10 9.30
N VAL A 139 3.31 2.25 8.01
CA VAL A 139 3.82 1.30 6.99
C VAL A 139 5.35 1.32 6.90
N ALA A 140 5.97 2.51 7.00
CA ALA A 140 7.43 2.65 7.00
C ALA A 140 8.08 2.12 8.29
N GLU A 141 7.38 2.19 9.44
CA GLU A 141 7.84 1.55 10.68
C GLU A 141 7.72 0.02 10.60
N ALA A 142 6.72 -0.49 9.88
CA ALA A 142 6.39 -1.90 9.76
C ALA A 142 7.21 -2.70 8.73
N LEU A 143 7.70 -2.05 7.67
CA LEU A 143 8.34 -2.71 6.53
C LEU A 143 9.76 -2.20 6.30
N PRO A 144 10.71 -3.07 5.90
CA PRO A 144 12.00 -2.63 5.38
C PRO A 144 11.82 -1.71 4.16
N GLU A 145 12.74 -0.76 3.98
CA GLU A 145 12.67 0.24 2.90
C GLU A 145 12.60 -0.39 1.49
N THR A 146 13.30 -1.52 1.28
CA THR A 146 13.26 -2.29 0.02
C THR A 146 11.87 -2.83 -0.29
N VAL A 147 11.18 -3.37 0.72
CA VAL A 147 9.80 -3.87 0.61
C VAL A 147 8.83 -2.70 0.44
N LEU A 148 9.05 -1.60 1.17
CA LEU A 148 8.24 -0.39 1.05
C LEU A 148 8.27 0.14 -0.40
N ARG A 149 9.45 0.12 -1.03
CA ARG A 149 9.59 0.45 -2.45
C ARG A 149 8.83 -0.53 -3.34
N LEU A 150 8.93 -1.84 -3.12
CA LEU A 150 8.15 -2.82 -3.91
C LEU A 150 6.64 -2.56 -3.82
N VAL A 151 6.14 -2.23 -2.64
CA VAL A 151 4.69 -2.05 -2.41
C VAL A 151 4.20 -0.69 -2.89
N LEU A 152 4.91 0.39 -2.58
CA LEU A 152 4.45 1.77 -2.83
C LEU A 152 5.00 2.36 -4.13
N ARG A 153 6.13 1.85 -4.63
CA ARG A 153 6.87 2.35 -5.80
C ARG A 153 7.40 1.18 -6.64
N PRO A 154 6.54 0.22 -7.03
CA PRO A 154 6.95 -0.88 -7.88
C PRO A 154 7.55 -0.35 -9.19
N THR A 155 8.52 -1.06 -9.74
CA THR A 155 8.97 -0.81 -11.11
C THR A 155 7.89 -1.29 -12.08
N ARG A 156 7.92 -0.82 -13.33
CA ARG A 156 6.97 -1.27 -14.36
C ARG A 156 6.93 -2.79 -14.54
N GLU A 157 8.09 -3.46 -14.45
CA GLU A 157 8.18 -4.91 -14.54
C GLU A 157 7.46 -5.60 -13.36
N GLU A 158 7.59 -5.06 -12.16
CA GLU A 158 6.94 -5.57 -10.95
C GLU A 158 5.44 -5.26 -10.92
N GLU A 159 5.02 -4.08 -11.40
CA GLU A 159 3.62 -3.74 -11.60
C GLU A 159 2.96 -4.78 -12.51
N MET A 160 3.58 -5.10 -13.64
CA MET A 160 3.08 -6.11 -14.55
C MET A 160 3.10 -7.52 -13.94
N ALA A 161 4.13 -7.86 -13.18
CA ALA A 161 4.26 -9.18 -12.55
C ALA A 161 3.27 -9.38 -11.39
N PHE A 162 2.92 -8.32 -10.68
CA PHE A 162 2.18 -8.38 -9.41
C PHE A 162 0.91 -7.52 -9.38
N GLU A 163 0.37 -7.16 -10.54
CA GLU A 163 -0.80 -6.28 -10.69
C GLU A 163 -1.95 -6.66 -9.75
N GLN A 164 -2.31 -7.94 -9.71
CA GLN A 164 -3.42 -8.43 -8.89
C GLN A 164 -3.16 -8.32 -7.37
N ASP A 165 -1.91 -8.44 -6.93
CA ASP A 165 -1.56 -8.36 -5.51
C ASP A 165 -1.41 -6.91 -5.07
N LEU A 166 -0.80 -6.08 -5.90
CA LEU A 166 -0.72 -4.63 -5.69
C LEU A 166 -2.12 -4.02 -5.62
N ALA A 167 -3.04 -4.44 -6.49
CA ALA A 167 -4.44 -4.02 -6.45
C ALA A 167 -5.18 -4.42 -5.15
N LYS A 168 -4.76 -5.48 -4.45
CA LYS A 168 -5.35 -5.87 -3.14
C LYS A 168 -4.85 -4.99 -1.99
N LEU A 169 -3.61 -4.51 -2.10
CA LEU A 169 -2.91 -3.75 -1.07
C LEU A 169 -3.16 -2.25 -1.20
N LEU A 170 -2.97 -1.73 -2.41
CA LEU A 170 -3.16 -0.32 -2.72
C LEU A 170 -4.66 -0.01 -2.75
N PRO A 171 -5.07 1.20 -2.35
CA PRO A 171 -6.44 1.59 -2.49
C PRO A 171 -6.82 1.54 -3.97
N GLN A 172 -8.03 1.05 -4.21
CA GLN A 172 -8.60 1.09 -5.53
C GLN A 172 -8.85 2.55 -5.91
N VAL A 173 -8.35 2.92 -7.08
CA VAL A 173 -8.75 4.17 -7.73
C VAL A 173 -10.27 4.09 -7.91
N PRO A 174 -11.05 5.09 -7.46
CA PRO A 174 -12.50 5.07 -7.65
C PRO A 174 -12.85 4.84 -9.13
N ASP A 175 -13.81 3.94 -9.39
CA ASP A 175 -14.25 3.61 -10.76
C ASP A 175 -14.75 4.85 -11.53
N SER A 176 -15.23 5.86 -10.82
CA SER A 176 -15.62 7.13 -11.43
C SER A 176 -14.39 8.01 -11.66
N ALA A 177 -14.03 8.17 -12.93
CA ALA A 177 -13.01 9.12 -13.39
C ALA A 177 -13.23 10.56 -12.86
N TRP A 178 -14.49 10.90 -12.62
CA TRP A 178 -14.96 12.16 -12.02
C TRP A 178 -15.94 11.82 -10.89
N PRO A 179 -15.49 11.68 -9.63
CA PRO A 179 -16.45 11.63 -8.53
C PRO A 179 -17.32 12.88 -8.59
N ALA A 180 -18.60 12.72 -8.24
CA ALA A 180 -19.58 13.79 -8.27
C ALA A 180 -20.47 13.77 -7.02
N GLY A 181 -20.09 13.06 -5.95
CA GLY A 181 -20.92 12.88 -4.76
C GLY A 181 -21.24 14.21 -4.09
N LYS A 182 -20.19 14.98 -3.77
CA LYS A 182 -20.30 16.32 -3.18
C LYS A 182 -20.97 17.30 -4.15
N LEU A 183 -20.67 17.20 -5.45
CA LEU A 183 -21.31 18.02 -6.47
C LEU A 183 -22.83 17.82 -6.49
N MET A 184 -23.28 16.56 -6.57
CA MET A 184 -24.70 16.23 -6.67
C MET A 184 -25.46 16.66 -5.41
N GLN A 185 -24.88 16.48 -4.23
CA GLN A 185 -25.46 16.98 -2.98
C GLN A 185 -25.66 18.50 -3.02
N LYS A 186 -24.66 19.24 -3.50
CA LYS A 186 -24.75 20.71 -3.63
C LYS A 186 -25.75 21.15 -4.68
N LEU A 187 -25.82 20.47 -5.83
CA LEU A 187 -26.79 20.76 -6.88
C LEU A 187 -28.23 20.51 -6.41
N LEU A 188 -28.47 19.44 -5.65
CA LEU A 188 -29.80 19.15 -5.09
C LEU A 188 -30.24 20.18 -4.03
N ALA A 189 -29.29 20.73 -3.27
CA ALA A 189 -29.56 21.77 -2.29
C ALA A 189 -29.61 23.19 -2.90
N TYR A 190 -29.43 23.33 -4.22
CA TYR A 190 -29.29 24.62 -4.86
C TYR A 190 -30.64 25.17 -5.33
N ASP A 191 -31.09 26.26 -4.71
CA ASP A 191 -32.38 26.94 -4.97
C ASP A 191 -32.20 28.41 -5.40
N HIS A 192 -31.10 28.72 -6.09
CA HIS A 192 -30.76 30.11 -6.43
C HIS A 192 -30.61 30.31 -7.94
N GLU A 193 -31.01 31.49 -8.41
CA GLU A 193 -30.72 31.95 -9.77
C GLU A 193 -29.24 32.37 -9.87
N GLY A 194 -28.52 31.87 -10.87
CA GLY A 194 -27.12 32.23 -11.07
C GLY A 194 -26.40 31.29 -12.03
N THR A 195 -25.21 31.71 -12.49
CA THR A 195 -24.38 30.87 -13.35
C THR A 195 -23.52 29.95 -12.49
N LEU A 196 -23.73 28.64 -12.63
CA LEU A 196 -22.91 27.64 -11.95
C LEU A 196 -21.51 27.54 -12.57
N ALA A 197 -20.51 27.27 -11.74
CA ALA A 197 -19.14 27.06 -12.12
C ALA A 197 -18.56 25.81 -11.44
N LEU A 198 -17.66 25.15 -12.16
CA LEU A 198 -16.87 24.02 -11.69
C LEU A 198 -15.39 24.37 -11.84
N LEU A 199 -14.56 23.99 -10.86
CA LEU A 199 -13.12 24.22 -10.89
C LEU A 199 -12.36 22.91 -10.94
N ILE A 200 -11.37 22.82 -11.82
CA ILE A 200 -10.47 21.67 -11.86
C ILE A 200 -9.05 22.22 -11.85
N LEU A 201 -8.23 21.73 -10.93
CA LEU A 201 -6.79 21.96 -10.91
C LEU A 201 -6.08 20.70 -11.39
N SER A 202 -5.51 20.77 -12.59
CA SER A 202 -4.68 19.73 -13.17
C SER A 202 -3.21 20.02 -12.92
N ASP A 203 -2.50 19.13 -12.20
CA ASP A 203 -1.06 19.25 -11.92
C ASP A 203 -0.41 17.87 -11.68
N ALA A 204 0.92 17.80 -11.63
CA ALA A 204 1.66 16.59 -11.30
C ALA A 204 1.30 16.06 -9.90
N MET A 205 0.99 16.94 -8.94
CA MET A 205 0.61 16.60 -7.56
C MET A 205 1.54 15.58 -6.91
N ALA A 206 2.84 15.85 -6.99
CA ALA A 206 3.91 14.97 -6.56
C ALA A 206 4.75 15.57 -5.41
N PRO A 207 4.20 15.74 -4.19
CA PRO A 207 2.86 15.35 -3.72
C PRO A 207 1.80 16.45 -3.84
N ALA A 208 0.53 16.12 -3.59
CA ALA A 208 -0.50 17.13 -3.39
C ALA A 208 -0.24 17.90 -2.09
N MET A 209 -0.24 19.23 -2.15
CA MET A 209 0.03 20.14 -1.05
C MET A 209 -1.12 21.10 -0.78
N LYS A 210 -1.18 21.66 0.43
CA LYS A 210 -2.19 22.66 0.84
C LYS A 210 -2.33 23.83 -0.14
N CYS A 211 -1.22 24.28 -0.74
CA CYS A 211 -1.26 25.38 -1.70
C CYS A 211 -2.13 25.11 -2.94
N HIS A 212 -2.35 23.85 -3.33
CA HIS A 212 -3.28 23.49 -4.40
C HIS A 212 -4.73 23.78 -4.01
N VAL A 213 -5.10 23.51 -2.75
CA VAL A 213 -6.43 23.82 -2.21
C VAL A 213 -6.60 25.33 -2.09
N ASP A 214 -5.59 26.01 -1.54
CA ASP A 214 -5.62 27.48 -1.40
C ASP A 214 -5.80 28.17 -2.77
N LEU A 215 -5.18 27.62 -3.83
CA LEU A 215 -5.34 28.11 -5.21
C LEU A 215 -6.79 27.96 -5.71
N LEU A 216 -7.41 26.78 -5.50
CA LEU A 216 -8.80 26.53 -5.86
C LEU A 216 -9.77 27.41 -5.07
N GLU A 217 -9.53 27.60 -3.77
CA GLU A 217 -10.35 28.47 -2.93
C GLU A 217 -10.25 29.94 -3.35
N LYS A 218 -9.06 30.42 -3.71
CA LYS A 218 -8.90 31.78 -4.23
C LYS A 218 -9.59 31.97 -5.58
N ALA A 219 -9.56 30.96 -6.44
CA ALA A 219 -10.33 30.96 -7.69
C ALA A 219 -11.84 30.97 -7.42
N ARG A 220 -12.31 30.19 -6.44
CA ARG A 220 -13.69 30.15 -6.00
C ARG A 220 -14.18 31.51 -5.51
N GLU A 221 -13.47 32.10 -4.54
CA GLU A 221 -13.77 33.44 -4.01
C GLU A 221 -13.89 34.47 -5.14
N ARG A 222 -12.96 34.43 -6.10
CA ARG A 222 -12.96 35.38 -7.22
C ARG A 222 -14.15 35.21 -8.16
N LEU A 223 -14.57 33.98 -8.43
CA LEU A 223 -15.74 33.71 -9.27
C LEU A 223 -17.04 34.08 -8.57
N GLU A 224 -17.14 33.81 -7.27
CA GLU A 224 -18.30 34.21 -6.47
C GLU A 224 -18.46 35.73 -6.40
N GLN A 225 -17.36 36.48 -6.29
CA GLN A 225 -17.38 37.96 -6.41
C GLN A 225 -17.88 38.46 -7.78
N ARG A 226 -17.86 37.61 -8.81
CA ARG A 226 -18.33 37.95 -10.17
C ARG A 226 -19.73 37.42 -10.47
N GLY A 227 -20.43 36.89 -9.46
CA GLY A 227 -21.82 36.40 -9.60
C GLY A 227 -21.92 34.96 -10.09
N TYR A 228 -20.82 34.21 -10.13
CA TYR A 228 -20.87 32.76 -10.34
C TYR A 228 -21.12 32.04 -9.02
N ARG A 229 -21.64 30.81 -9.08
CA ARG A 229 -21.68 29.90 -7.94
C ARG A 229 -20.80 28.69 -8.21
N VAL A 230 -19.74 28.50 -7.44
CA VAL A 230 -18.92 27.29 -7.56
C VAL A 230 -19.58 26.14 -6.80
N VAL A 231 -19.98 25.10 -7.52
CA VAL A 231 -20.72 23.95 -6.97
C VAL A 231 -19.87 22.69 -6.84
N GLY A 232 -18.66 22.68 -7.39
CA GLY A 232 -17.72 21.59 -7.24
C GLY A 232 -16.30 21.99 -7.62
N MET A 233 -15.33 21.34 -6.99
CA MET A 233 -13.91 21.51 -7.28
C MET A 233 -13.22 20.14 -7.34
N TRP A 234 -12.26 19.97 -8.25
CA TRP A 234 -11.47 18.75 -8.36
C TRP A 234 -9.97 19.04 -8.35
N LEU A 235 -9.23 18.20 -7.64
CA LEU A 235 -7.82 17.95 -7.91
C LEU A 235 -7.73 16.86 -8.98
N SER A 236 -6.94 17.07 -10.02
CA SER A 236 -6.72 16.09 -11.09
C SER A 236 -5.22 15.82 -11.25
N PRO A 237 -4.68 14.80 -10.57
CA PRO A 237 -3.28 14.41 -10.74
C PRO A 237 -3.00 13.94 -12.18
N TRP A 238 -1.85 14.33 -12.73
CA TRP A 238 -1.42 13.90 -14.08
C TRP A 238 -1.05 12.41 -14.16
N ASN A 239 -1.24 11.76 -15.31
CA ASN A 239 -0.64 10.43 -15.57
C ASN A 239 0.89 10.46 -15.61
N GLU A 240 1.52 9.29 -15.52
CA GLU A 240 2.98 9.15 -15.50
C GLU A 240 3.64 9.74 -16.76
N THR A 241 3.08 9.49 -17.95
CA THR A 241 3.64 10.02 -19.21
C THR A 241 3.72 11.55 -19.24
N ARG A 242 2.68 12.24 -18.73
CA ARG A 242 2.66 13.71 -18.65
C ARG A 242 3.63 14.23 -17.60
N VAL A 243 3.75 13.53 -16.47
CA VAL A 243 4.71 13.86 -15.42
C VAL A 243 6.14 13.76 -15.96
N GLU A 244 6.51 12.63 -16.57
CA GLU A 244 7.84 12.38 -17.14
C GLU A 244 8.20 13.44 -18.18
N SER A 245 7.27 13.72 -19.10
CA SER A 245 7.48 14.70 -20.17
C SER A 245 7.53 16.16 -19.72
N SER A 246 7.00 16.47 -18.53
CA SER A 246 7.02 17.84 -17.99
C SER A 246 8.40 18.27 -17.46
N GLY A 247 9.31 17.31 -17.23
CA GLY A 247 10.60 17.57 -16.57
C GLY A 247 10.48 18.03 -15.12
N ARG A 248 9.27 18.08 -14.55
CA ARG A 248 9.03 18.48 -13.15
C ARG A 248 9.34 17.39 -12.14
N GLY A 249 9.72 16.19 -12.60
CA GLY A 249 10.20 15.07 -11.80
C GLY A 249 9.23 14.68 -10.69
N THR A 250 8.43 13.63 -10.88
CA THR A 250 8.04 12.80 -9.73
C THR A 250 9.30 12.10 -9.27
N SER A 251 9.97 12.58 -8.23
CA SER A 251 11.05 11.81 -7.61
C SER A 251 10.44 10.58 -6.91
N GLY A 252 10.08 9.57 -7.71
CA GLY A 252 9.64 8.26 -7.29
C GLY A 252 8.24 8.16 -6.69
N LEU A 253 7.33 9.13 -6.88
CA LEU A 253 5.96 8.98 -6.36
C LEU A 253 5.05 8.31 -7.41
N SER A 254 4.55 7.12 -7.08
CA SER A 254 3.60 6.38 -7.92
C SER A 254 2.28 7.13 -8.10
N ARG A 255 1.56 6.80 -9.18
CA ARG A 255 0.22 7.29 -9.48
C ARG A 255 -0.73 7.14 -8.28
N GLU A 256 -0.75 5.95 -7.69
CA GLU A 256 -1.65 5.56 -6.60
C GLU A 256 -1.33 6.38 -5.35
N PHE A 257 -0.05 6.59 -5.08
CA PHE A 257 0.41 7.43 -3.97
C PHE A 257 -0.05 8.87 -4.15
N ARG A 258 0.13 9.45 -5.34
CA ARG A 258 -0.28 10.83 -5.63
C ARG A 258 -1.79 11.00 -5.48
N LEU A 259 -2.57 10.03 -5.93
CA LEU A 259 -4.01 10.00 -5.76
C LEU A 259 -4.41 9.93 -4.27
N GLN A 260 -3.76 9.07 -3.48
CA GLN A 260 -4.02 8.97 -2.04
C GLN A 260 -3.78 10.29 -1.30
N ILE A 261 -2.64 10.92 -1.53
CA ILE A 261 -2.33 12.20 -0.86
C ILE A 261 -3.31 13.29 -1.28
N ALA A 262 -3.68 13.33 -2.58
CA ALA A 262 -4.72 14.24 -3.05
C ALA A 262 -6.08 13.94 -2.38
N GLN A 263 -6.44 12.67 -2.20
CA GLN A 263 -7.72 12.26 -1.61
C GLN A 263 -7.78 12.63 -0.12
N HIS A 264 -6.71 12.40 0.62
CA HIS A 264 -6.63 12.83 2.03
C HIS A 264 -6.79 14.34 2.18
N LEU A 265 -6.13 15.10 1.31
CA LEU A 265 -6.25 16.55 1.28
C LEU A 265 -7.68 17.00 0.91
N ALA A 266 -8.33 16.32 -0.03
CA ALA A 266 -9.71 16.60 -0.43
C ALA A 266 -10.75 16.18 0.63
N ASN A 267 -10.50 15.12 1.39
CA ASN A 267 -11.38 14.66 2.48
C ASN A 267 -11.48 15.69 3.61
N SER A 268 -10.46 16.54 3.78
CA SER A 268 -10.49 17.64 4.74
C SER A 268 -11.34 18.84 4.28
N HIS A 269 -11.93 18.78 3.07
CA HIS A 269 -12.59 19.92 2.43
C HIS A 269 -13.98 19.57 1.89
N GLU A 270 -14.99 20.38 2.22
CA GLU A 270 -16.41 20.08 1.96
C GLU A 270 -16.76 20.01 0.46
N SER A 271 -16.03 20.74 -0.39
CA SER A 271 -16.39 20.95 -1.80
C SER A 271 -15.38 20.39 -2.79
N LEU A 272 -14.32 19.76 -2.28
CA LEU A 272 -13.20 19.28 -3.08
C LEU A 272 -13.28 17.76 -3.24
N GLU A 273 -13.12 17.29 -4.46
CA GLU A 273 -12.95 15.87 -4.77
C GLU A 273 -11.67 15.65 -5.58
N VAL A 274 -11.31 14.39 -5.85
CA VAL A 274 -10.14 14.05 -6.66
C VAL A 274 -10.59 13.28 -7.89
N ALA A 275 -10.29 13.82 -9.06
CA ALA A 275 -10.54 13.18 -10.34
C ALA A 275 -9.39 12.23 -10.69
N SER A 276 -9.73 10.99 -11.03
CA SER A 276 -8.78 9.98 -11.52
C SER A 276 -8.73 9.93 -13.04
N TRP A 277 -9.54 10.72 -13.75
CA TRP A 277 -9.64 10.70 -15.21
C TRP A 277 -8.30 10.93 -15.91
N GLU A 278 -7.53 11.94 -15.49
CA GLU A 278 -6.23 12.21 -16.11
C GLU A 278 -5.24 11.06 -15.87
N LEU A 279 -5.33 10.41 -14.71
CA LEU A 279 -4.51 9.24 -14.40
C LEU A 279 -4.85 8.04 -15.29
N SER A 280 -6.10 7.91 -15.73
CA SER A 280 -6.55 6.80 -16.57
C SER A 280 -6.26 6.99 -18.06
N GLN A 281 -5.73 8.14 -18.48
CA GLN A 281 -5.41 8.35 -19.88
C GLN A 281 -4.11 7.64 -20.25
N GLU A 282 -4.17 6.73 -21.21
CA GLU A 282 -2.97 6.14 -21.83
C GLU A 282 -2.47 7.03 -22.97
N GLY A 283 -1.15 7.20 -23.07
CA GLY A 283 -0.50 7.86 -24.22
C GLY A 283 -0.09 9.32 -24.01
N LYS A 284 0.41 9.92 -25.09
CA LYS A 284 0.94 11.29 -25.05
C LYS A 284 -0.18 12.31 -24.80
N PRO A 285 0.05 13.32 -23.94
CA PRO A 285 -0.91 14.39 -23.74
C PRO A 285 -1.27 15.03 -25.08
N THR A 286 -2.55 15.29 -25.31
CA THR A 286 -2.98 16.14 -26.44
C THR A 286 -2.43 17.55 -26.26
N ALA A 287 -2.28 18.32 -27.35
CA ALA A 287 -1.65 19.65 -27.30
C ALA A 287 -2.29 20.65 -26.31
N ILE A 288 -3.54 20.41 -25.89
CA ILE A 288 -4.28 21.20 -24.89
C ILE A 288 -3.80 20.91 -23.45
N GLN A 289 -3.06 19.82 -23.24
CA GLN A 289 -2.60 19.32 -21.94
C GLN A 289 -1.12 19.67 -21.64
N ALA A 290 -0.54 20.67 -22.31
CA ALA A 290 0.89 20.98 -22.13
C ALA A 290 1.24 21.57 -20.73
N ALA A 291 2.41 21.14 -20.24
CA ALA A 291 3.21 21.35 -19.00
C ALA A 291 2.94 22.43 -17.92
N THR A 292 1.87 23.22 -17.96
CA THR A 292 1.55 24.20 -16.91
C THR A 292 0.33 23.79 -16.08
N PRO A 293 0.35 24.02 -14.75
CA PRO A 293 -0.85 23.84 -13.94
C PRO A 293 -1.94 24.74 -14.50
N THR A 294 -3.05 24.12 -14.90
CA THR A 294 -4.12 24.80 -15.61
C THR A 294 -5.38 24.67 -14.78
N ILE A 295 -5.99 25.81 -14.44
CA ILE A 295 -7.34 25.84 -13.90
C ILE A 295 -8.29 25.79 -15.09
N HIS A 296 -8.98 24.67 -15.25
CA HIS A 296 -10.05 24.59 -16.25
C HIS A 296 -11.34 25.10 -15.61
N LEU A 297 -11.85 26.22 -16.14
CA LEU A 297 -13.18 26.70 -15.84
C LEU A 297 -14.16 26.04 -16.81
N VAL A 298 -14.93 25.07 -16.33
CA VAL A 298 -16.03 24.50 -17.11
C VAL A 298 -17.30 25.26 -16.70
N VAL A 299 -17.66 26.27 -17.51
CA VAL A 299 -18.93 26.99 -17.37
C VAL A 299 -19.81 26.64 -18.55
N ARG A 300 -20.76 25.72 -18.33
CA ARG A 300 -22.02 25.73 -19.07
C ARG A 300 -23.04 24.75 -18.48
N LEU A 301 -23.97 25.27 -17.71
CA LEU A 301 -25.33 24.76 -17.65
C LEU A 301 -26.25 25.98 -17.51
N THR A 302 -26.73 26.49 -18.65
CA THR A 302 -27.90 27.37 -18.63
C THR A 302 -29.09 26.47 -18.32
N SER A 303 -29.53 26.48 -17.06
CA SER A 303 -30.83 25.94 -16.70
C SER A 303 -31.90 26.81 -17.36
N SER A 304 -32.29 26.48 -18.58
CA SER A 304 -33.60 26.89 -19.10
C SER A 304 -34.63 25.89 -18.56
N TYR A 305 -34.83 25.88 -17.24
CA TYR A 305 -36.01 25.27 -16.64
C TYR A 305 -37.19 26.22 -16.92
N SER A 306 -37.79 26.10 -18.10
CA SER A 306 -39.19 26.51 -18.24
C SER A 306 -40.04 25.43 -17.58
N MET A 307 -40.38 25.60 -16.30
CA MET A 307 -41.58 24.96 -15.76
C MET A 307 -42.77 25.60 -16.49
N GLY A 308 -43.14 24.99 -17.60
CA GLY A 308 -44.46 25.16 -18.18
C GLY A 308 -45.47 24.29 -17.43
N GLN A 309 -46.65 24.86 -17.24
CA GLN A 309 -47.93 24.29 -16.80
C GLN A 309 -48.14 24.34 -15.27
N GLN A 310 -49.14 25.04 -14.71
CA GLN A 310 -50.46 25.48 -15.20
C GLN A 310 -50.80 26.91 -14.78
#